data_AF-A0A1I4J6C5-F1
#
_entry.id   AF-A0A1I4J6C5-F1
#
_cell.length_a   1.000
_cell.length_b   1.000
_cell.length_c   1.000
_cell.angle_alpha   90.00
_cell.angle_beta   90.00
_cell.angle_gamma   90.00
#
_symmetry.space_group_name_H-M   'P 1'
#
loop_
_entity.id
_entity.type
_entity.pdbx_description
1 polymer ?
#
loop_
_entity_poly.entity_id
_entity_poly.type
_entity_poly.pdbx_seq_one_letter_code
_entity_poly.pdbx_strand_id
1 'polypeptide(L)'
;MKSKIVHITLGFILSLSVISYGYAASNKPVELAADTIEYDSVKGVMVAQGNVRMVQENAVMTGTNAEYNSKTKEAHIYGGVQVVQEDATLLAEEVNSYDNNHIVAIGNPILTKGSSRLDGPKIDYYADKQYAIVTGWARLKTEDTILTANQIESFFSEDRAVAQGDVHIVSDTRKLDAVADQAVYYGSKEQQGKTVLTGNARAVQDGNVLTGNTLTLYLDNKVIDVQGRSKLVITPQ
;
A
#
# COMPACT_ATOMS: atom_id res chain seq x y z
N MET A 1 15.28 -28.77 -16.12
CA MET A 1 14.26 -27.70 -16.09
C MET A 1 14.80 -26.55 -15.27
N LYS A 2 14.98 -25.37 -15.88
CA LYS A 2 15.47 -24.17 -15.18
C LYS A 2 14.31 -23.62 -14.33
N SER A 3 14.46 -23.67 -13.00
CA SER A 3 13.54 -23.02 -12.07
C SER A 3 13.58 -21.51 -12.33
N LYS A 4 12.44 -20.92 -12.72
CA LYS A 4 12.29 -19.47 -12.78
C LYS A 4 12.07 -19.00 -11.35
N ILE A 5 13.09 -18.39 -10.75
CA ILE A 5 12.97 -17.70 -9.46
C ILE A 5 12.18 -16.42 -9.73
N VAL A 6 10.90 -16.45 -9.40
CA VAL A 6 10.03 -15.27 -9.42
C VAL A 6 10.48 -14.36 -8.29
N HIS A 7 11.02 -13.19 -8.62
CA HIS A 7 11.38 -12.18 -7.64
C HIS A 7 10.08 -11.52 -7.17
N ILE A 8 9.68 -11.80 -5.93
CA ILE A 8 8.52 -11.16 -5.30
C ILE A 8 8.95 -9.77 -4.84
N THR A 9 8.86 -8.80 -5.74
CA THR A 9 9.06 -7.39 -5.40
C THR A 9 7.75 -6.87 -4.80
N LEU A 10 7.69 -6.70 -3.48
CA LEU A 10 6.57 -6.07 -2.79
C LEU A 10 6.63 -4.54 -2.93
N GLY A 11 7.01 -4.07 -4.13
CA GLY A 11 7.10 -2.66 -4.48
C GLY A 11 5.71 -2.15 -4.83
N PHE A 12 4.91 -1.82 -3.82
CA PHE A 12 3.58 -1.25 -4.01
C PHE A 12 3.69 0.22 -4.46
N ILE A 13 4.32 0.50 -5.60
CA ILE A 13 4.45 1.87 -6.11
C ILE A 13 3.08 2.33 -6.60
N LEU A 14 2.25 2.84 -5.68
CA LEU A 14 1.27 3.85 -6.03
C LEU A 14 2.03 5.17 -6.06
N SER A 15 2.68 5.44 -7.19
CA SER A 15 3.24 6.75 -7.45
C SER A 15 2.11 7.69 -7.85
N LEU A 16 1.23 8.04 -6.91
CA LEU A 16 0.52 9.33 -6.96
C LEU A 16 1.51 10.50 -6.72
N SER A 17 2.80 10.29 -7.02
CA SER A 17 3.78 11.33 -7.10
C SER A 17 3.39 12.24 -8.25
N VAL A 18 2.76 13.36 -7.90
CA VAL A 18 3.12 14.61 -8.53
C VAL A 18 4.63 14.73 -8.33
N ILE A 19 5.37 14.46 -9.41
CA ILE A 19 6.82 14.31 -9.43
C ILE A 19 7.46 15.51 -8.71
N SER A 20 8.15 15.26 -7.60
CA SER A 20 9.01 16.26 -6.96
C SER A 20 10.45 15.77 -6.94
N TYR A 21 11.09 15.85 -8.11
CA TYR A 21 12.54 15.99 -8.20
C TYR A 21 12.85 17.09 -9.21
N GLY A 22 13.26 18.26 -8.70
CA GLY A 22 13.73 19.39 -9.48
C GLY A 22 12.73 20.54 -9.54
N TYR A 23 13.24 21.76 -9.33
CA TYR A 23 12.53 23.03 -9.39
C TYR A 23 11.86 23.25 -10.75
N ALA A 24 10.63 22.76 -10.87
CA ALA A 24 9.54 23.29 -11.67
C ALA A 24 8.30 22.53 -11.18
N ALA A 25 7.38 23.22 -10.50
CA ALA A 25 6.05 22.66 -10.31
C ALA A 25 5.57 22.19 -11.70
N SER A 26 5.36 20.88 -11.86
CA SER A 26 4.91 20.30 -13.12
C SER A 26 3.49 20.81 -13.38
N ASN A 27 3.39 21.99 -14.00
CA ASN A 27 2.17 22.70 -14.38
C ASN A 27 1.50 22.01 -15.59
N LYS A 28 1.41 20.68 -15.54
CA LYS A 28 0.78 19.92 -16.60
C LYS A 28 -0.74 20.04 -16.46
N PRO A 29 -1.44 20.25 -17.59
CA PRO A 29 -2.89 20.44 -17.55
C PRO A 29 -3.57 19.20 -16.99
N VAL A 30 -4.57 19.43 -16.14
CA VAL A 30 -5.54 18.42 -15.72
C VAL A 30 -6.76 18.59 -16.62
N GLU A 31 -7.16 17.52 -17.30
CA GLU A 31 -8.42 17.49 -18.05
C GLU A 31 -9.53 17.04 -17.10
N LEU A 32 -10.61 17.82 -17.01
CA LEU A 32 -11.81 17.48 -16.24
C LEU A 32 -13.02 17.47 -17.18
N ALA A 33 -13.74 16.34 -17.19
CA ALA A 33 -15.01 16.17 -17.88
C ALA A 33 -16.07 15.70 -16.87
N ALA A 34 -17.30 16.19 -17.04
CA ALA A 34 -18.48 15.82 -16.26
C ALA A 34 -19.74 16.26 -17.02
N ASP A 35 -20.93 15.83 -16.57
CA ASP A 35 -22.20 16.27 -17.14
C ASP A 35 -22.44 17.77 -16.88
N THR A 36 -21.99 18.27 -15.73
CA THR A 36 -22.04 19.69 -15.38
C THR A 36 -20.77 20.10 -14.63
N ILE A 37 -20.22 21.25 -14.97
CA ILE A 37 -19.08 21.87 -14.27
C ILE A 37 -19.45 23.33 -13.99
N GLU A 38 -19.42 23.71 -12.71
CA GLU A 38 -19.56 25.09 -12.26
C GLU A 38 -18.23 25.60 -11.69
N TYR A 39 -17.85 26.83 -12.03
CA TYR A 39 -16.64 27.46 -11.52
C TYR A 39 -16.91 28.88 -11.00
N ASP A 40 -16.78 29.06 -9.68
CA ASP A 40 -16.79 30.37 -9.02
C ASP A 40 -15.37 30.91 -9.01
N SER A 41 -15.04 31.80 -9.95
CA SER A 41 -13.71 32.40 -10.08
C SER A 41 -13.36 33.36 -8.94
N VAL A 42 -14.34 33.90 -8.24
CA VAL A 42 -14.13 34.80 -7.09
C VAL A 42 -13.68 34.00 -5.88
N LYS A 43 -14.36 32.87 -5.61
CA LYS A 43 -14.00 31.95 -4.52
C LYS A 43 -12.86 31.00 -4.91
N GLY A 44 -12.65 30.75 -6.19
CA GLY A 44 -11.70 29.77 -6.71
C GLY A 44 -12.20 28.33 -6.57
N VAL A 45 -13.52 28.12 -6.49
CA VAL A 45 -14.15 26.81 -6.23
C VAL A 45 -14.76 26.28 -7.52
N MET A 46 -14.56 24.99 -7.78
CA MET A 46 -15.10 24.24 -8.90
C MET A 46 -15.91 23.06 -8.37
N VAL A 47 -17.09 22.84 -8.96
CA VAL A 47 -17.97 21.71 -8.65
C VAL A 47 -18.31 20.99 -9.95
N ALA A 48 -18.07 19.69 -10.00
CA ALA A 48 -18.37 18.82 -11.14
C ALA A 48 -19.34 17.72 -10.71
N GLN A 49 -20.39 17.51 -11.50
CA GLN A 49 -21.48 16.58 -11.18
C GLN A 49 -21.79 15.70 -12.40
N GLY A 50 -21.98 14.41 -12.14
CA GLY A 50 -22.32 13.40 -13.14
C GLY A 50 -21.10 12.99 -13.97
N ASN A 51 -20.85 11.67 -14.05
CA ASN A 51 -19.80 11.07 -14.89
C ASN A 51 -18.43 11.78 -14.80
N VAL A 52 -18.01 12.17 -13.58
CA VAL A 52 -16.77 12.89 -13.39
C VAL A 52 -15.59 12.02 -13.84
N ARG A 53 -14.76 12.58 -14.71
CA ARG A 53 -13.53 11.97 -15.20
C ARG A 53 -12.43 13.02 -15.25
N MET A 54 -11.37 12.77 -14.49
CA MET A 54 -10.15 13.57 -14.46
C MET A 54 -9.00 12.79 -15.06
N VAL A 55 -8.20 13.45 -15.90
CA VAL A 55 -7.00 12.89 -16.50
C VAL A 55 -5.81 13.80 -16.25
N GLN A 56 -4.74 13.22 -15.71
CA GLN A 56 -3.47 13.88 -15.57
C GLN A 56 -2.36 12.89 -15.95
N GLU A 57 -1.61 13.21 -17.00
CA GLU A 57 -0.59 12.31 -17.57
C GLU A 57 -1.15 10.91 -17.89
N ASN A 58 -0.72 9.89 -17.13
CA ASN A 58 -1.14 8.49 -17.25
C ASN A 58 -2.13 8.06 -16.17
N ALA A 59 -2.55 8.98 -15.29
CA ALA A 59 -3.52 8.74 -14.24
C ALA A 59 -4.92 9.18 -14.69
N VAL A 60 -5.90 8.30 -14.45
CA VAL A 60 -7.32 8.56 -14.69
C VAL A 60 -8.06 8.37 -13.36
N MET A 61 -8.79 9.39 -12.92
CA MET A 61 -9.66 9.33 -11.75
C MET A 61 -11.11 9.53 -12.17
N THR A 62 -12.01 8.69 -11.69
CA THR A 62 -13.45 8.80 -11.94
C THR A 62 -14.25 8.82 -10.65
N GLY A 63 -15.44 9.41 -10.69
CA GLY A 63 -16.39 9.48 -9.58
C GLY A 63 -17.74 10.01 -10.03
N THR A 64 -18.71 10.11 -9.12
CA THR A 64 -20.02 10.72 -9.44
C THR A 64 -19.96 12.25 -9.31
N ASN A 65 -19.24 12.76 -8.31
CA ASN A 65 -19.10 14.19 -8.06
C ASN A 65 -17.66 14.53 -7.69
N ALA A 66 -17.24 15.76 -7.95
CA ALA A 66 -15.98 16.30 -7.49
C ALA A 66 -16.08 17.78 -7.13
N GLU A 67 -15.37 18.17 -6.08
CA GLU A 67 -15.16 19.56 -5.67
C GLU A 67 -13.66 19.85 -5.68
N TYR A 68 -13.30 21.07 -6.11
CA TYR A 68 -11.91 21.52 -6.10
C TYR A 68 -11.82 23.00 -5.72
N ASN A 69 -10.93 23.33 -4.80
CA ASN A 69 -10.60 24.70 -4.44
C ASN A 69 -9.19 25.06 -4.93
N SER A 70 -9.10 25.91 -5.93
CA SER A 70 -7.83 26.37 -6.52
C SER A 70 -6.96 27.21 -5.59
N LYS A 71 -7.53 27.82 -4.53
CA LYS A 71 -6.79 28.63 -3.56
C LYS A 71 -6.14 27.77 -2.49
N THR A 72 -6.87 26.78 -1.97
CA THR A 72 -6.36 25.84 -0.95
C THR A 72 -5.71 24.60 -1.55
N LYS A 73 -5.94 24.35 -2.85
CA LYS A 73 -5.59 23.12 -3.59
C LYS A 73 -6.17 21.86 -2.94
N GLU A 74 -7.36 21.98 -2.38
CA GLU A 74 -8.09 20.85 -1.81
C GLU A 74 -9.04 20.30 -2.86
N ALA A 75 -9.13 18.97 -2.93
CA ALA A 75 -10.07 18.27 -3.79
C ALA A 75 -10.83 17.21 -2.99
N HIS A 76 -12.11 17.03 -3.31
CA HIS A 76 -12.95 15.95 -2.78
C HIS A 76 -13.69 15.30 -3.94
N ILE A 77 -13.57 13.98 -4.08
CA ILE A 77 -14.24 13.19 -5.11
C ILE A 77 -15.01 12.10 -4.42
N TYR A 78 -16.28 11.90 -4.78
CA TYR A 78 -17.14 10.94 -4.09
C TYR A 78 -18.20 10.32 -5.00
N GLY A 79 -18.87 9.30 -4.46
CA GLY A 79 -19.88 8.51 -5.17
C GLY A 79 -19.26 7.37 -5.98
N GLY A 80 -18.32 6.65 -5.37
CA GLY A 80 -17.61 5.53 -6.00
C GLY A 80 -16.44 6.01 -6.83
N VAL A 81 -15.29 6.13 -6.20
CA VAL A 81 -14.06 6.61 -6.83
C VAL A 81 -13.25 5.45 -7.36
N GLN A 82 -12.78 5.59 -8.60
CA GLN A 82 -11.76 4.72 -9.18
C GLN A 82 -10.59 5.57 -9.66
N VAL A 83 -9.37 5.21 -9.24
CA VAL A 83 -8.12 5.77 -9.77
C VAL A 83 -7.38 4.67 -10.48
N VAL A 84 -6.98 4.90 -11.73
CA VAL A 84 -6.15 3.99 -12.52
C VAL A 84 -4.89 4.74 -12.92
N GLN A 85 -3.72 4.15 -12.63
CA GLN A 85 -2.43 4.68 -13.04
C GLN A 85 -1.51 3.52 -13.37
N GLU A 86 -1.11 3.40 -14.64
CA GLU A 86 -0.30 2.29 -15.15
C GLU A 86 -0.90 0.91 -14.79
N ASP A 87 -0.22 0.14 -13.94
CA ASP A 87 -0.59 -1.20 -13.47
C ASP A 87 -1.33 -1.18 -12.12
N ALA A 88 -1.60 0.02 -11.58
CA ALA A 88 -2.24 0.21 -10.29
C ALA A 88 -3.69 0.69 -10.43
N THR A 89 -4.56 0.22 -9.55
CA THR A 89 -5.96 0.65 -9.44
C THR A 89 -6.35 0.80 -7.98
N LEU A 90 -6.91 1.95 -7.62
CA LEU A 90 -7.52 2.25 -6.33
C LEU A 90 -9.03 2.36 -6.50
N LEU A 91 -9.79 1.67 -5.67
CA LEU A 91 -11.24 1.83 -5.52
C LEU A 91 -11.53 2.35 -4.11
N ALA A 92 -12.46 3.29 -3.98
CA ALA A 92 -12.88 3.86 -2.69
C ALA A 92 -14.30 4.44 -2.81
N GLU A 93 -14.97 4.74 -1.70
CA GLU A 93 -16.24 5.49 -1.74
C GLU A 93 -15.99 6.97 -2.05
N GLU A 94 -14.92 7.51 -1.46
CA GLU A 94 -14.46 8.89 -1.68
C GLU A 94 -12.93 9.02 -1.54
N VAL A 95 -12.40 10.09 -2.14
CA VAL A 95 -10.99 10.48 -2.07
C VAL A 95 -10.89 11.97 -1.78
N ASN A 96 -10.11 12.33 -0.77
CA ASN A 96 -9.73 13.71 -0.47
C ASN A 96 -8.26 13.94 -0.85
N SER A 97 -7.93 15.13 -1.34
CA SER A 97 -6.57 15.57 -1.63
C SER A 97 -6.31 16.92 -0.98
N TYR A 98 -5.15 17.08 -0.35
CA TYR A 98 -4.73 18.29 0.35
C TYR A 98 -3.35 18.75 -0.14
N ASP A 99 -3.27 20.00 -0.58
CA ASP A 99 -2.06 20.68 -1.08
C ASP A 99 -1.26 19.85 -2.12
N ASN A 100 -1.96 19.05 -2.92
CA ASN A 100 -1.38 18.12 -3.90
C ASN A 100 -0.34 17.14 -3.31
N ASN A 101 -0.33 16.94 -1.99
CA ASN A 101 0.66 16.11 -1.30
C ASN A 101 0.02 14.95 -0.53
N HIS A 102 -1.06 15.23 0.20
CA HIS A 102 -1.71 14.26 1.07
C HIS A 102 -3.04 13.82 0.46
N ILE A 103 -3.15 12.52 0.20
CA ILE A 103 -4.35 11.91 -0.39
C ILE A 103 -4.93 10.92 0.62
N VAL A 104 -6.25 10.97 0.81
CA VAL A 104 -6.97 10.13 1.75
C VAL A 104 -8.10 9.41 1.03
N ALA A 105 -8.02 8.08 0.94
CA ALA A 105 -9.08 7.24 0.39
C ALA A 105 -9.90 6.60 1.52
N ILE A 106 -11.23 6.71 1.44
CA ILE A 106 -12.16 6.35 2.52
C ILE A 106 -13.27 5.45 1.96
N GLY A 107 -13.85 4.62 2.83
CA GLY A 107 -14.94 3.71 2.47
C GLY A 107 -14.43 2.36 1.99
N ASN A 108 -13.61 1.72 2.83
CA ASN A 108 -13.00 0.42 2.56
C ASN A 108 -12.19 0.38 1.25
N PRO A 109 -11.22 1.31 1.08
CA PRO A 109 -10.41 1.36 -0.12
C PRO A 109 -9.72 0.02 -0.42
N ILE A 110 -9.65 -0.25 -1.72
CA ILE A 110 -9.00 -1.41 -2.30
C ILE A 110 -7.95 -0.89 -3.25
N LEU A 111 -6.69 -1.22 -2.96
CA LEU A 111 -5.60 -0.91 -3.85
C LEU A 111 -5.03 -2.19 -4.47
N THR A 112 -4.99 -2.26 -5.79
CA THR A 112 -4.38 -3.37 -6.53
C THR A 112 -3.23 -2.88 -7.38
N LYS A 113 -2.12 -3.62 -7.40
CA LYS A 113 -0.97 -3.39 -8.29
C LYS A 113 -0.31 -4.73 -8.63
N GLY A 114 -0.23 -5.07 -9.92
CA GLY A 114 0.20 -6.40 -10.35
C GLY A 114 -0.64 -7.51 -9.69
N SER A 115 0.02 -8.48 -9.05
CA SER A 115 -0.64 -9.56 -8.28
C SER A 115 -0.95 -9.19 -6.83
N SER A 116 -0.61 -7.97 -6.41
CA SER A 116 -0.78 -7.53 -5.02
C SER A 116 -2.06 -6.74 -4.82
N ARG A 117 -2.67 -6.92 -3.64
CA ARG A 117 -3.91 -6.27 -3.21
C ARG A 117 -3.81 -5.86 -1.76
N LEU A 118 -4.07 -4.59 -1.48
CA LEU A 118 -4.12 -4.01 -0.14
C LEU A 118 -5.55 -3.52 0.13
N ASP A 119 -6.13 -4.03 1.22
CA ASP A 119 -7.45 -3.66 1.71
C ASP A 119 -7.32 -3.00 3.09
N GLY A 120 -8.18 -2.03 3.39
CA GLY A 120 -8.32 -1.43 4.72
C GLY A 120 -9.45 -0.41 4.76
N PRO A 121 -9.79 0.17 5.92
CA PRO A 121 -10.92 1.10 6.03
C PRO A 121 -10.55 2.52 5.57
N LYS A 122 -9.27 2.88 5.61
CA LYS A 122 -8.73 4.17 5.17
C LYS A 122 -7.26 4.02 4.74
N ILE A 123 -6.89 4.68 3.65
CA ILE A 123 -5.51 4.78 3.17
C ILE A 123 -5.14 6.26 3.11
N ASP A 124 -4.09 6.64 3.82
CA ASP A 124 -3.44 7.94 3.68
C ASP A 124 -2.14 7.78 2.87
N TYR A 125 -1.92 8.65 1.91
CA TYR A 125 -0.72 8.69 1.07
C TYR A 125 -0.10 10.08 1.07
N TYR A 126 1.21 10.15 1.21
CA TYR A 126 2.01 11.38 1.24
C TYR A 126 3.05 11.32 0.10
N ALA A 127 2.85 12.15 -0.92
CA ALA A 127 3.63 12.12 -2.15
C ALA A 127 5.10 12.54 -1.93
N ASP A 128 5.33 13.59 -1.16
CA ASP A 128 6.65 14.14 -0.81
C ASP A 128 7.56 13.11 -0.13
N LYS A 129 6.98 12.30 0.75
CA LYS A 129 7.67 11.26 1.52
C LYS A 129 7.68 9.92 0.81
N GLN A 130 6.92 9.76 -0.27
CA GLN A 130 6.61 8.47 -0.87
C GLN A 130 6.21 7.46 0.21
N TYR A 131 5.20 7.82 1.01
CA TYR A 131 4.78 7.09 2.19
C TYR A 131 3.27 6.85 2.17
N ALA A 132 2.85 5.63 2.52
CA ALA A 132 1.45 5.29 2.70
C ALA A 132 1.21 4.63 4.06
N ILE A 133 0.02 4.82 4.61
CA ILE A 133 -0.43 4.17 5.83
C ILE A 133 -1.88 3.73 5.71
N VAL A 134 -2.14 2.49 6.12
CA VAL A 134 -3.48 1.91 6.28
C VAL A 134 -3.71 1.72 7.77
N THR A 135 -4.79 2.30 8.31
CA THR A 135 -5.10 2.28 9.76
C THR A 135 -6.40 1.56 10.05
N GLY A 136 -6.50 0.84 11.17
CA GLY A 136 -7.74 0.23 11.69
C GLY A 136 -7.76 -1.29 11.50
N TRP A 137 -7.65 -1.72 10.24
CA TRP A 137 -7.28 -3.08 9.86
C TRP A 137 -6.67 -3.00 8.47
N ALA A 138 -5.68 -3.83 8.20
CA ALA A 138 -5.01 -3.87 6.92
C ALA A 138 -4.81 -5.31 6.51
N ARG A 139 -5.11 -5.60 5.24
CA ARG A 139 -4.89 -6.92 4.65
C ARG A 139 -4.15 -6.75 3.33
N LEU A 140 -2.92 -7.24 3.30
CA LEU A 140 -2.10 -7.32 2.09
C LEU A 140 -2.10 -8.76 1.58
N LYS A 141 -2.57 -8.96 0.36
CA LYS A 141 -2.49 -10.22 -0.37
C LYS A 141 -1.53 -10.07 -1.54
N THR A 142 -0.64 -11.04 -1.70
CA THR A 142 0.19 -11.23 -2.89
C THR A 142 -0.18 -12.54 -3.57
N GLU A 143 0.62 -12.98 -4.54
CA GLU A 143 0.45 -14.30 -5.18
C GLU A 143 0.51 -15.45 -4.15
N ASP A 144 1.41 -15.35 -3.18
CA ASP A 144 1.79 -16.47 -2.30
C ASP A 144 1.57 -16.19 -0.80
N THR A 145 1.23 -14.96 -0.43
CA THR A 145 1.20 -14.53 0.97
C THR A 145 -0.04 -13.70 1.26
N ILE A 146 -0.60 -13.91 2.45
CA ILE A 146 -1.57 -13.01 3.06
C ILE A 146 -0.93 -12.49 4.35
N LEU A 147 -0.89 -11.17 4.51
CA LEU A 147 -0.49 -10.47 5.72
C LEU A 147 -1.68 -9.66 6.23
N THR A 148 -2.00 -9.80 7.51
CA THR A 148 -2.96 -8.93 8.21
C THR A 148 -2.29 -8.24 9.39
N ALA A 149 -2.74 -7.02 9.71
CA ALA A 149 -2.33 -6.26 10.88
C ALA A 149 -3.35 -5.15 11.20
N ASN A 150 -3.24 -4.50 12.35
CA ASN A 150 -4.05 -3.33 12.69
C ASN A 150 -3.63 -2.07 11.90
N GLN A 151 -2.35 -2.02 11.50
CA GLN A 151 -1.79 -0.96 10.68
C GLN A 151 -0.69 -1.49 9.76
N ILE A 152 -0.62 -0.97 8.53
CA ILE A 152 0.51 -1.18 7.63
C ILE A 152 1.00 0.17 7.11
N GLU A 153 2.29 0.42 7.28
CA GLU A 153 3.03 1.54 6.71
C GLU A 153 3.91 1.07 5.57
N SER A 154 4.02 1.86 4.50
CA SER A 154 4.86 1.56 3.34
C SER A 154 5.71 2.77 3.00
N PHE A 155 7.02 2.54 2.86
CA PHE A 155 8.04 3.54 2.54
C PHE A 155 8.62 3.18 1.17
N PHE A 156 8.08 3.77 0.11
CA PHE A 156 8.33 3.30 -1.26
C PHE A 156 9.77 3.59 -1.75
N SER A 157 10.35 4.70 -1.30
CA SER A 157 11.75 5.06 -1.58
C SER A 157 12.73 4.05 -0.98
N GLU A 158 12.37 3.42 0.12
CA GLU A 158 13.21 2.49 0.88
C GLU A 158 12.92 1.02 0.58
N ASP A 159 11.90 0.71 -0.23
CA ASP A 159 11.41 -0.66 -0.44
C ASP A 159 11.14 -1.39 0.90
N ARG A 160 10.55 -0.64 1.85
CA ARG A 160 10.34 -1.05 3.25
C ARG A 160 8.86 -0.96 3.61
N ALA A 161 8.38 -1.91 4.41
CA ALA A 161 7.05 -1.85 5.00
C ALA A 161 7.08 -2.24 6.48
N VAL A 162 6.16 -1.68 7.27
CA VAL A 162 6.00 -1.98 8.69
C VAL A 162 4.55 -2.35 8.96
N ALA A 163 4.32 -3.56 9.44
CA ALA A 163 3.02 -4.00 9.93
C ALA A 163 3.03 -3.98 11.46
N GLN A 164 2.00 -3.42 12.08
CA GLN A 164 1.93 -3.21 13.52
C GLN A 164 0.57 -3.64 14.07
N GLY A 165 0.61 -4.37 15.18
CA GLY A 165 -0.55 -4.87 15.91
C GLY A 165 -1.15 -6.09 15.25
N ASP A 166 -1.29 -7.18 16.02
CA ASP A 166 -1.91 -8.45 15.60
C ASP A 166 -1.43 -8.93 14.22
N VAL A 167 -0.10 -8.89 14.00
CA VAL A 167 0.47 -9.27 12.71
C VAL A 167 0.30 -10.78 12.53
N HIS A 168 -0.29 -11.17 11.39
CA HIS A 168 -0.40 -12.57 10.96
C HIS A 168 0.02 -12.69 9.50
N ILE A 169 0.92 -13.62 9.20
CA ILE A 169 1.48 -13.88 7.88
C ILE A 169 1.27 -15.35 7.55
N VAL A 170 0.55 -15.62 6.46
CA VAL A 170 0.28 -16.97 5.97
C VAL A 170 0.79 -17.12 4.55
N SER A 171 1.48 -18.23 4.27
CA SER A 171 1.90 -18.60 2.92
C SER A 171 1.78 -20.11 2.70
N ASP A 172 0.89 -20.50 1.79
CA ASP A 172 0.62 -21.90 1.47
C ASP A 172 1.78 -22.58 0.74
N THR A 173 2.49 -21.83 -0.11
CA THR A 173 3.65 -22.31 -0.87
C THR A 173 4.85 -22.54 0.05
N ARG A 174 5.01 -21.69 1.07
CA ARG A 174 6.07 -21.81 2.08
C ARG A 174 5.68 -22.70 3.27
N LYS A 175 4.42 -23.16 3.35
CA LYS A 175 3.83 -23.85 4.50
C LYS A 175 4.09 -23.10 5.80
N LEU A 176 3.88 -21.78 5.75
CA LEU A 176 4.22 -20.83 6.80
C LEU A 176 2.94 -20.23 7.40
N ASP A 177 2.89 -20.20 8.72
CA ASP A 177 1.95 -19.44 9.52
C ASP A 177 2.74 -18.73 10.64
N ALA A 178 2.82 -17.40 10.60
CA ALA A 178 3.61 -16.62 11.54
C ALA A 178 2.82 -15.47 12.15
N VAL A 179 3.00 -15.26 13.45
CA VAL A 179 2.35 -14.19 14.22
C VAL A 179 3.39 -13.37 15.00
N ALA A 180 3.12 -12.08 15.18
CA ALA A 180 3.93 -11.17 15.99
C ALA A 180 3.17 -9.88 16.34
N ASP A 181 3.71 -9.08 17.25
CA ASP A 181 3.21 -7.73 17.53
C ASP A 181 3.57 -6.76 16.41
N GLN A 182 4.73 -6.96 15.76
CA GLN A 182 5.24 -6.14 14.67
C GLN A 182 5.98 -7.00 13.64
N ALA A 183 5.90 -6.62 12.36
CA ALA A 183 6.74 -7.13 11.29
C ALA A 183 7.33 -5.98 10.47
N VAL A 184 8.63 -6.03 10.20
CA VAL A 184 9.32 -5.09 9.31
C VAL A 184 9.85 -5.84 8.10
N TYR A 185 9.32 -5.49 6.93
CA TYR A 185 9.76 -5.99 5.64
C TYR A 185 10.85 -5.09 5.06
N TYR A 186 11.89 -5.72 4.51
CA TYR A 186 12.92 -5.10 3.70
C TYR A 186 12.97 -5.83 2.35
N GLY A 187 12.80 -5.08 1.27
CA GLY A 187 12.84 -5.62 -0.08
C GLY A 187 14.25 -6.01 -0.54
N SER A 188 14.31 -6.62 -1.73
CA SER A 188 15.52 -7.27 -2.25
C SER A 188 16.38 -6.36 -3.15
N LYS A 189 16.09 -5.07 -3.27
CA LYS A 189 16.82 -4.16 -4.19
C LYS A 189 18.30 -4.01 -3.84
N GLU A 190 18.62 -3.91 -2.54
CA GLU A 190 19.98 -3.62 -2.06
C GLU A 190 20.62 -4.77 -1.26
N GLN A 191 19.81 -5.71 -0.79
CA GLN A 191 20.23 -6.80 0.09
C GLN A 191 19.32 -8.01 -0.08
N GLN A 192 19.64 -9.12 0.59
CA GLN A 192 18.70 -10.24 0.67
C GLN A 192 17.42 -9.79 1.36
N GLY A 193 16.29 -9.88 0.64
CA GLY A 193 15.01 -9.47 1.18
C GLY A 193 14.60 -10.33 2.38
N LYS A 194 14.04 -9.68 3.39
CA LYS A 194 13.73 -10.30 4.68
C LYS A 194 12.54 -9.63 5.36
N THR A 195 11.88 -10.38 6.23
CA THR A 195 10.86 -9.88 7.16
C THR A 195 11.31 -10.17 8.57
N VAL A 196 11.40 -9.14 9.41
CA VAL A 196 11.79 -9.26 10.82
C VAL A 196 10.53 -9.15 11.67
N LEU A 197 10.19 -10.22 12.38
CA LEU A 197 9.07 -10.30 13.31
C LEU A 197 9.57 -10.04 14.73
N THR A 198 8.89 -9.17 15.47
CA THR A 198 9.26 -8.82 16.84
C THR A 198 8.03 -8.72 17.73
N GLY A 199 8.20 -9.09 19.00
CA GLY A 199 7.11 -9.10 19.99
C GLY A 199 6.21 -10.31 19.81
N ASN A 200 6.14 -11.17 20.84
CA ASN A 200 5.40 -12.44 20.81
C ASN A 200 5.61 -13.30 19.54
N ALA A 201 6.79 -13.20 18.92
CA ALA A 201 7.02 -13.74 17.59
C ALA A 201 7.02 -15.27 17.59
N ARG A 202 6.16 -15.85 16.75
CA ARG A 202 6.00 -17.29 16.57
C ARG A 202 5.78 -17.62 15.10
N ALA A 203 6.49 -18.60 14.57
CA ALA A 203 6.29 -19.11 13.23
C ALA A 203 6.11 -20.63 13.26
N VAL A 204 5.17 -21.14 12.48
CA VAL A 204 5.05 -22.55 12.14
C VAL A 204 5.46 -22.69 10.68
N GLN A 205 6.51 -23.46 10.42
CA GLN A 205 6.96 -23.75 9.06
C GLN A 205 7.16 -25.25 8.86
N ASP A 206 6.47 -25.82 7.86
CA ASP A 206 6.53 -27.25 7.55
C ASP A 206 6.29 -28.13 8.81
N GLY A 207 5.38 -27.70 9.71
CA GLY A 207 5.04 -28.37 10.96
C GLY A 207 5.99 -28.12 12.14
N ASN A 208 7.11 -27.43 11.92
CA ASN A 208 8.05 -27.04 12.97
C ASN A 208 7.64 -25.71 13.58
N VAL A 209 7.74 -25.58 14.91
CA VAL A 209 7.39 -24.35 15.62
C VAL A 209 8.64 -23.64 16.09
N LEU A 210 8.79 -22.38 15.66
CA LEU A 210 9.84 -21.46 16.08
C LEU A 210 9.22 -20.34 16.90
N THR A 211 9.84 -20.03 18.04
CA THR A 211 9.45 -18.90 18.90
C THR A 211 10.70 -18.18 19.37
N GLY A 212 10.62 -16.86 19.50
CA GLY A 212 11.71 -16.03 19.98
C GLY A 212 11.29 -14.57 20.14
N ASN A 213 12.21 -13.75 20.66
CA ASN A 213 11.96 -12.32 20.74
C ASN A 213 11.96 -11.68 19.35
N THR A 214 12.85 -12.18 18.48
CA THR A 214 12.98 -11.76 17.09
C THR A 214 13.08 -12.99 16.19
N LEU A 215 12.23 -13.05 15.16
CA LEU A 215 12.34 -14.02 14.06
C LEU A 215 12.66 -13.27 12.77
N THR A 216 13.68 -13.70 12.03
CA THR A 216 13.97 -13.16 10.70
C THR A 216 13.62 -14.20 9.65
N LEU A 217 12.63 -13.89 8.81
CA LEU A 217 12.20 -14.69 7.68
C LEU A 217 12.87 -14.16 6.42
N TYR A 218 13.72 -14.94 5.78
CA TYR A 218 14.32 -14.54 4.51
C TYR A 218 13.39 -14.89 3.33
N LEU A 219 13.42 -14.09 2.26
CA LEU A 219 12.56 -14.27 1.09
C LEU A 219 13.07 -15.33 0.13
N ASP A 220 14.38 -15.35 -0.12
CA ASP A 220 14.99 -16.18 -1.16
C ASP A 220 15.30 -17.62 -0.72
N ASN A 221 15.23 -17.88 0.58
CA ASN A 221 15.48 -19.19 1.16
C ASN A 221 14.47 -19.47 2.29
N LYS A 222 14.13 -20.74 2.51
CA LYS A 222 13.28 -21.20 3.62
C LYS A 222 14.03 -21.14 4.97
N VAL A 223 14.85 -20.12 5.18
CA VAL A 223 15.66 -19.94 6.39
C VAL A 223 14.93 -19.00 7.32
N ILE A 224 14.83 -19.41 8.58
CA ILE A 224 14.33 -18.58 9.67
C ILE A 224 15.42 -18.50 10.73
N ASP A 225 15.91 -17.28 10.98
CA ASP A 225 16.85 -17.02 12.07
C ASP A 225 16.11 -16.56 13.32
N VAL A 226 16.46 -17.12 14.48
CA VAL A 226 15.81 -16.81 15.76
C VAL A 226 16.84 -16.23 16.73
N GLN A 227 16.57 -15.03 17.25
CA GLN A 227 17.44 -14.36 18.21
C GLN A 227 16.71 -14.12 19.55
N GLY A 228 17.48 -14.18 20.64
CA GLY A 228 16.99 -14.02 22.01
C GLY A 228 16.63 -15.34 22.70
N ARG A 229 15.58 -15.34 23.51
CA ARG A 229 15.11 -16.54 24.22
C ARG A 229 14.35 -17.46 23.26
N SER A 230 15.10 -18.19 22.46
CA SER A 230 14.59 -19.01 21.35
C SER A 230 14.12 -20.39 21.80
N LYS A 231 13.06 -20.90 21.18
CA LYS A 231 12.64 -22.32 21.30
C LYS A 231 12.21 -22.85 19.93
N LEU A 232 12.78 -24.00 19.55
CA LEU A 232 12.44 -24.77 18.37
C LEU A 232 11.78 -26.08 18.80
N VAL A 233 10.63 -26.41 18.21
CA VAL A 233 9.97 -27.72 18.34
C VAL A 233 9.88 -28.33 16.95
N ILE A 234 10.50 -29.50 16.78
CA ILE A 234 10.53 -30.23 15.51
C ILE A 234 9.46 -31.30 15.55
N THR A 235 8.67 -31.42 14.48
CA THR A 235 7.73 -32.53 14.28
C THR A 235 8.36 -33.52 13.29
N PRO A 236 8.80 -34.71 13.73
CA PRO A 236 9.33 -35.73 12.83
C PRO A 236 8.27 -36.15 11.80
N GLN A 237 8.69 -36.42 10.56
CA GLN A 237 7.85 -36.98 9.49
C GLN A 237 8.11 -38.46 9.29
#